data_AF-A0A6A7GE13-F1
#
_entry.id   AF-A0A6A7GE13-F1
#
_cell.length_a   1.000
_cell.length_b   1.000
_cell.length_c   1.000
_cell.angle_alpha   90.00
_cell.angle_beta   90.00
_cell.angle_gamma   90.00
#
_symmetry.space_group_name_H-M   'P 1'
#
loop_
_entity.id
_entity.type
_entity.pdbx_description
1 polymer ?
#
loop_
_entity_poly.entity_id
_entity_poly.type
_entity_poly.pdbx_seq_one_letter_code
_entity_poly.pdbx_strand_id
1 'polypeptide(L)'
;AIKKELGDLPIIAEDLGFLTKEVKKLLYDSGYPGMKILEFAFDSKEESDYLPHKYHKNSVAYTGTHDNETIAGWYNNVEEEDREYAVRYLTKYLGVDIKSKKKIGELFIEAIWKSESNLAIAQMQDFLELDNRARMNIPSTLGENWKWRLKGDELSDELVRKIKEITIKYSR
;
A
#
# COMPACT_ATOMS: atom_id res chain seq x y z
N ALA A 1 10.62 -3.47 -28.42
CA ALA A 1 10.80 -4.91 -28.73
C ALA A 1 9.59 -5.72 -28.24
N ILE A 2 9.34 -5.81 -26.92
CA ILE A 2 8.21 -6.58 -26.35
C ILE A 2 6.87 -6.28 -27.02
N LYS A 3 6.42 -5.01 -27.03
CA LYS A 3 5.14 -4.61 -27.65
C LYS A 3 5.02 -4.97 -29.14
N LYS A 4 6.14 -4.97 -29.86
CA LYS A 4 6.17 -5.31 -31.29
C LYS A 4 5.94 -6.82 -31.50
N GLU A 5 6.53 -7.66 -30.66
CA GLU A 5 6.49 -9.11 -30.79
C GLU A 5 5.27 -9.74 -30.12
N LEU A 6 4.82 -9.17 -28.98
CA LEU A 6 3.80 -9.77 -28.12
C LEU A 6 2.51 -8.93 -28.02
N GLY A 7 2.46 -7.75 -28.63
CA GLY A 7 1.34 -6.83 -28.52
C GLY A 7 1.25 -6.13 -27.16
N ASP A 8 0.07 -5.64 -26.81
CA ASP A 8 -0.19 -5.01 -25.51
C ASP A 8 -0.31 -6.08 -24.42
N LEU A 9 0.52 -5.97 -23.39
CA LEU A 9 0.56 -6.87 -22.24
C LEU A 9 0.18 -6.13 -20.95
N PRO A 10 -0.49 -6.79 -19.98
CA PRO A 10 -0.85 -6.20 -18.69
C PRO A 10 0.35 -6.20 -17.74
N ILE A 11 1.41 -5.49 -18.09
CA ILE A 11 2.63 -5.36 -17.28
C ILE A 11 2.44 -4.22 -16.27
N ILE A 12 2.81 -4.48 -15.01
CA ILE A 12 2.99 -3.46 -13.96
C ILE A 12 4.50 -3.28 -13.77
N ALA A 13 4.96 -2.04 -13.82
CA ALA A 13 6.36 -1.73 -13.58
C ALA A 13 6.59 -1.51 -12.08
N GLU A 14 7.51 -2.29 -11.50
CA GLU A 14 8.07 -1.99 -10.19
C GLU A 14 9.11 -0.88 -10.38
N ASP A 15 8.74 0.33 -9.97
CA ASP A 15 9.53 1.57 -10.11
C ASP A 15 9.85 2.18 -8.73
N LEU A 16 10.18 1.34 -7.74
CA LEU A 16 10.52 1.79 -6.40
C LEU A 16 12.03 2.09 -6.28
N GLY A 17 12.40 2.82 -5.23
CA GLY A 17 13.80 3.17 -4.96
C GLY A 17 14.34 4.33 -5.81
N PHE A 18 15.60 4.23 -6.25
CA PHE A 18 16.29 5.33 -6.92
C PHE A 18 15.90 5.44 -8.40
N LEU A 19 14.96 6.34 -8.69
CA LEU A 19 14.48 6.60 -10.05
C LEU A 19 15.27 7.72 -10.72
N THR A 20 16.09 7.36 -11.72
CA THR A 20 16.72 8.35 -12.61
C THR A 20 15.71 8.94 -13.59
N LYS A 21 16.06 10.06 -14.24
CA LYS A 21 15.21 10.69 -15.27
C LYS A 21 14.93 9.73 -16.42
N GLU A 22 15.92 8.90 -16.77
CA GLU A 22 15.84 7.91 -17.84
C GLU A 22 14.84 6.81 -17.50
N VAL A 23 14.81 6.34 -16.24
CA VAL A 23 13.83 5.33 -15.78
C VAL A 23 12.41 5.92 -15.80
N LYS A 24 12.24 7.15 -15.29
CA LYS A 24 10.93 7.83 -15.35
C LYS A 24 10.44 8.02 -16.80
N LYS A 25 11.36 8.36 -17.70
CA LYS A 25 11.05 8.48 -19.14
C LYS A 25 10.68 7.13 -19.74
N LEU A 26 11.42 6.06 -19.43
CA LEU A 26 11.13 4.71 -19.91
C LEU A 26 9.76 4.24 -19.45
N LEU A 27 9.42 4.45 -18.17
CA LEU A 27 8.09 4.12 -17.65
C LEU A 27 7.00 4.88 -18.40
N TYR A 28 7.15 6.20 -18.55
CA TYR A 28 6.21 7.04 -19.28
C TYR A 28 6.02 6.58 -20.73
N ASP A 29 7.13 6.37 -21.46
CA ASP A 29 7.11 5.94 -22.86
C ASP A 29 6.52 4.53 -23.02
N SER A 30 6.66 3.65 -22.01
CA SER A 30 6.11 2.30 -22.04
C SER A 30 4.59 2.27 -21.91
N GLY A 31 4.00 3.28 -21.25
CA GLY A 31 2.58 3.33 -20.91
C GLY A 31 2.16 2.38 -19.78
N TYR A 32 3.07 1.58 -19.21
CA TYR A 32 2.75 0.69 -18.09
C TYR A 32 2.54 1.49 -16.79
N PRO A 33 1.64 1.04 -15.89
CA PRO A 33 1.47 1.66 -14.58
C PRO A 33 2.68 1.40 -13.68
N GLY A 34 3.11 2.44 -12.97
CA GLY A 34 4.06 2.34 -11.87
C GLY A 34 3.36 2.02 -10.53
N MET A 35 4.15 1.74 -9.50
CA MET A 35 3.71 1.41 -8.15
C MET A 35 3.71 2.63 -7.23
N LYS A 36 2.79 2.62 -6.26
CA LYS A 36 2.72 3.62 -5.19
C LYS A 36 2.56 2.91 -3.85
N ILE A 37 3.54 3.02 -2.96
CA ILE A 37 3.55 2.35 -1.65
C ILE A 37 3.21 3.36 -0.55
N LEU A 38 2.05 3.23 0.06
CA LEU A 38 1.58 4.18 1.07
C LEU A 38 2.45 4.19 2.33
N GLU A 39 3.08 3.08 2.71
CA GLU A 39 4.03 3.03 3.84
C GLU A 39 5.22 4.00 3.67
N PHE A 40 5.60 4.33 2.42
CA PHE A 40 6.67 5.31 2.13
C PHE A 40 6.17 6.77 2.13
N ALA A 41 4.89 7.00 2.43
CA ALA A 41 4.29 8.33 2.33
C ALA A 41 4.58 9.23 3.53
N PHE A 42 4.96 8.64 4.66
CA PHE A 42 4.93 9.30 5.96
C PHE A 42 6.34 9.41 6.54
N ASP A 43 7.14 10.28 5.94
CA ASP A 43 8.31 10.90 6.57
C ASP A 43 7.95 12.36 6.83
N SER A 44 7.93 12.77 8.09
CA SER A 44 7.55 14.12 8.51
C SER A 44 8.58 15.19 8.11
N LYS A 45 9.78 14.79 7.68
CA LYS A 45 10.91 15.69 7.35
C LYS A 45 11.00 16.02 5.87
N GLU A 46 10.39 15.23 5.00
CA GLU A 46 10.50 15.37 3.54
C GLU A 46 9.13 15.34 2.85
N GLU A 47 9.03 15.98 1.68
CA GLU A 47 7.83 15.83 0.86
C GLU A 47 7.80 14.44 0.21
N SER A 48 6.68 13.73 0.34
CA SER A 48 6.52 12.41 -0.29
C SER A 48 5.65 12.44 -1.54
N ASP A 49 6.10 11.76 -2.60
CA ASP A 49 5.31 11.44 -3.80
C ASP A 49 4.37 10.24 -3.60
N TYR A 50 4.45 9.59 -2.44
CA TYR A 50 3.63 8.45 -2.06
C TYR A 50 2.35 8.84 -1.31
N LEU A 51 2.01 10.13 -1.24
CA LEU A 51 0.74 10.56 -0.65
C LEU A 51 -0.42 10.36 -1.65
N PRO A 52 -1.55 9.75 -1.24
CA PRO A 52 -2.69 9.42 -2.11
C PRO A 52 -3.25 10.55 -2.98
N HIS A 53 -3.18 11.82 -2.54
CA HIS A 53 -3.63 12.97 -3.34
C HIS A 53 -2.71 13.30 -4.53
N LYS A 54 -1.50 12.73 -4.57
CA LYS A 54 -0.54 12.84 -5.67
C LYS A 54 -0.61 11.66 -6.65
N TYR A 55 -1.44 10.65 -6.36
CA TYR A 55 -1.57 9.48 -7.23
C TYR A 55 -2.29 9.87 -8.52
N HIS A 56 -2.01 9.12 -9.58
CA HIS A 56 -2.63 9.30 -10.90
C HIS A 56 -3.22 7.97 -11.36
N LYS A 57 -4.18 8.02 -12.28
CA LYS A 57 -4.94 6.82 -12.71
C LYS A 57 -4.07 5.66 -13.16
N ASN A 58 -3.04 5.92 -13.98
CA ASN A 58 -2.13 4.88 -14.47
C ASN A 58 -1.09 4.45 -13.42
N SER A 59 -1.54 4.03 -12.25
CA SER A 59 -0.69 3.51 -11.18
C SER A 59 -1.40 2.39 -10.42
N VAL A 60 -0.61 1.61 -9.70
CA VAL A 60 -1.06 0.58 -8.78
C VAL A 60 -0.67 0.99 -7.35
N ALA A 61 -1.68 1.23 -6.52
CA ALA A 61 -1.47 1.60 -5.12
C ALA A 61 -1.39 0.37 -4.23
N TYR A 62 -0.45 0.39 -3.28
CA TYR A 62 -0.24 -0.63 -2.27
C TYR A 62 -0.23 0.01 -0.88
N THR A 63 -0.72 -0.71 0.13
CA THR A 63 -0.45 -0.34 1.54
C THR A 63 1.05 -0.51 1.81
N GLY A 64 1.52 -1.74 1.60
CA GLY A 64 2.90 -2.20 1.61
C GLY A 64 3.07 -3.38 0.64
N THR A 65 4.30 -3.73 0.32
CA THR A 65 4.66 -4.94 -0.42
C THR A 65 5.06 -6.07 0.55
N HIS A 66 5.40 -7.25 0.03
CA HIS A 66 5.92 -8.34 0.86
C HIS A 66 7.24 -8.02 1.57
N ASP A 67 8.00 -7.03 1.10
CA ASP A 67 9.25 -6.56 1.72
C ASP A 67 9.02 -5.54 2.84
N ASN A 68 7.83 -4.96 2.90
CA ASN A 68 7.44 -3.99 3.91
C ASN A 68 7.06 -4.66 5.23
N GLU A 69 6.99 -3.85 6.28
CA GLU A 69 6.32 -4.27 7.51
C GLU A 69 4.83 -4.46 7.26
N THR A 70 4.14 -5.12 8.19
CA THR A 70 2.68 -4.98 8.27
C THR A 70 2.35 -3.54 8.67
N ILE A 71 1.22 -2.97 8.27
CA ILE A 71 0.90 -1.57 8.65
C ILE A 71 0.83 -1.40 10.17
N ALA A 72 0.30 -2.39 10.90
CA ALA A 72 0.30 -2.35 12.37
C ALA A 72 1.72 -2.45 12.95
N GLY A 73 2.59 -3.26 12.34
CA GLY A 73 4.00 -3.35 12.71
C GLY A 73 4.75 -2.03 12.47
N TRP A 74 4.65 -1.49 11.25
CA TRP A 74 5.20 -0.20 10.86
C TRP A 74 4.75 0.90 11.84
N TYR A 75 3.44 0.99 12.11
CA TYR A 75 2.89 2.00 13.00
C TYR A 75 3.47 1.92 14.41
N ASN A 76 3.71 0.72 14.93
CA ASN A 76 4.29 0.51 16.26
C ASN A 76 5.78 0.83 16.32
N ASN A 77 6.50 0.71 15.20
CA ASN A 77 7.96 0.85 15.13
C ASN A 77 8.44 2.21 14.65
N VAL A 78 7.63 2.93 13.87
CA VAL A 78 7.99 4.25 13.34
C VAL A 78 8.02 5.31 14.44
N GLU A 79 8.83 6.35 14.23
CA GLU A 79 8.94 7.51 15.12
C GLU A 79 7.58 8.19 15.37
N GLU A 80 7.44 8.83 16.53
CA GLU A 80 6.17 9.42 16.96
C GLU A 80 5.67 10.51 15.98
N GLU A 81 6.57 11.35 15.47
CA GLU A 81 6.22 12.44 14.55
C GLU A 81 5.65 11.93 13.23
N ASP A 82 6.21 10.85 12.70
CA ASP A 82 5.76 10.20 11.45
C ASP A 82 4.43 9.49 11.64
N ARG A 83 4.27 8.82 12.80
CA ARG A 83 3.01 8.21 13.22
C ARG A 83 1.89 9.24 13.28
N GLU A 84 2.12 10.36 13.97
CA GLU A 84 1.14 11.42 14.06
C GLU A 84 0.85 12.07 12.70
N TYR A 85 1.89 12.25 11.87
CA TYR A 85 1.73 12.78 10.53
C TYR A 85 0.81 11.90 9.68
N ALA A 86 1.03 10.58 9.71
CA ALA A 86 0.18 9.62 9.02
C ALA A 86 -1.28 9.71 9.50
N VAL A 87 -1.52 9.70 10.80
CA VAL A 87 -2.88 9.80 11.37
C VAL A 87 -3.55 11.11 10.95
N ARG A 88 -2.87 12.25 11.07
CA ARG A 88 -3.41 13.56 10.67
C ARG A 88 -3.73 13.61 9.17
N TYR A 89 -2.82 13.11 8.33
CA TYR A 89 -3.02 13.08 6.90
C TYR A 89 -4.19 12.17 6.51
N LEU A 90 -4.20 10.92 6.99
CA LEU A 90 -5.20 9.92 6.62
C LEU A 90 -6.60 10.32 7.07
N THR A 91 -6.74 10.83 8.30
CA THR A 91 -8.03 11.28 8.85
C THR A 91 -8.60 12.45 8.04
N LYS A 92 -7.75 13.44 7.71
CA LYS A 92 -8.12 14.56 6.83
C LYS A 92 -8.46 14.10 5.42
N TYR A 93 -7.62 13.24 4.82
CA TYR A 93 -7.80 12.75 3.45
C TYR A 93 -9.09 11.93 3.32
N LEU A 94 -9.41 11.10 4.32
CA LEU A 94 -10.62 10.27 4.34
C LEU A 94 -11.86 11.02 4.80
N GLY A 95 -11.70 12.17 5.46
CA GLY A 95 -12.80 12.92 6.06
C GLY A 95 -13.39 12.22 7.28
N VAL A 96 -12.55 11.54 8.08
CA VAL A 96 -12.95 10.85 9.32
C VAL A 96 -12.37 11.58 10.53
N ASP A 97 -13.04 11.46 11.68
CA ASP A 97 -12.57 12.04 12.93
C ASP A 97 -11.25 11.39 13.38
N ILE A 98 -10.30 12.18 13.86
CA ILE A 98 -9.05 11.70 14.46
C ILE A 98 -9.29 10.80 15.68
N LYS A 99 -10.43 10.96 16.35
CA LYS A 99 -10.90 10.12 17.47
C LYS A 99 -11.63 8.85 17.01
N SER A 100 -11.68 8.56 15.71
CA SER A 100 -12.33 7.34 15.24
C SER A 100 -11.67 6.11 15.85
N LYS A 101 -12.45 5.06 16.09
CA LYS A 101 -11.95 3.77 16.59
C LYS A 101 -11.36 2.89 15.49
N LYS A 102 -11.18 3.43 14.27
CA LYS A 102 -10.58 2.68 13.17
C LYS A 102 -9.13 2.37 13.50
N LYS A 103 -8.72 1.14 13.19
CA LYS A 103 -7.32 0.78 13.26
C LYS A 103 -6.54 1.43 12.13
N ILE A 104 -5.22 1.47 12.29
CA ILE A 104 -4.35 2.13 11.32
C ILE A 104 -4.34 1.40 9.97
N GLY A 105 -4.40 0.06 9.95
CA GLY A 105 -4.50 -0.71 8.70
C GLY A 105 -5.76 -0.35 7.92
N GLU A 106 -6.92 -0.25 8.60
CA GLU A 106 -8.17 0.21 8.00
C GLU A 106 -8.04 1.60 7.34
N LEU A 107 -7.34 2.55 7.99
CA LEU A 107 -7.10 3.88 7.41
C LEU A 107 -6.21 3.82 6.17
N PHE A 108 -5.16 3.00 6.19
CA PHE A 108 -4.26 2.81 5.04
C PHE A 108 -5.00 2.19 3.85
N ILE A 109 -5.78 1.13 4.09
CA ILE A 109 -6.55 0.45 3.07
C ILE A 109 -7.60 1.41 2.49
N GLU A 110 -8.36 2.13 3.32
CA GLU A 110 -9.33 3.11 2.82
C GLU A 110 -8.68 4.22 2.00
N ALA A 111 -7.46 4.66 2.37
CA ALA A 111 -6.77 5.72 1.64
C ALA A 111 -6.35 5.28 0.24
N ILE A 112 -5.82 4.08 0.06
CA ILE A 112 -5.48 3.58 -1.29
C ILE A 112 -6.73 3.19 -2.09
N TRP A 113 -7.80 2.69 -1.44
CA TRP A 113 -9.09 2.46 -2.10
C TRP A 113 -9.70 3.79 -2.58
N LYS A 114 -9.58 4.87 -1.82
CA LYS A 114 -10.06 6.20 -2.21
C LYS A 114 -9.23 6.87 -3.32
N SER A 115 -7.96 6.48 -3.46
CA SER A 115 -7.03 7.12 -4.39
C SER A 115 -7.44 7.02 -5.86
N GLU A 116 -6.81 7.83 -6.72
CA GLU A 116 -7.08 7.79 -8.17
C GLU A 116 -6.49 6.57 -8.89
N SER A 117 -5.63 5.77 -8.24
CA SER A 117 -4.98 4.61 -8.86
C SER A 117 -6.00 3.61 -9.40
N ASN A 118 -5.80 3.13 -10.63
CA ASN A 118 -6.72 2.16 -11.27
C ASN A 118 -6.80 0.84 -10.50
N LEU A 119 -5.72 0.45 -9.82
CA LEU A 119 -5.67 -0.76 -9.00
C LEU A 119 -5.16 -0.42 -7.60
N ALA A 120 -5.80 -0.99 -6.58
CA ALA A 120 -5.42 -0.87 -5.18
C ALA A 120 -5.25 -2.28 -4.60
N ILE A 121 -4.14 -2.52 -3.92
CA ILE A 121 -3.76 -3.82 -3.39
C ILE A 121 -3.33 -3.64 -1.93
N ALA A 122 -3.91 -4.41 -1.02
CA ALA A 122 -3.49 -4.44 0.38
C ALA A 122 -3.04 -5.86 0.75
N GLN A 123 -2.10 -5.96 1.69
CA GLN A 123 -1.68 -7.26 2.20
C GLN A 123 -2.78 -7.87 3.07
N MET A 124 -2.88 -9.21 3.07
CA MET A 124 -3.85 -9.90 3.93
C MET A 124 -3.58 -9.63 5.42
N GLN A 125 -2.31 -9.46 5.79
CA GLN A 125 -1.88 -9.10 7.13
C GLN A 125 -2.47 -7.76 7.59
N ASP A 126 -2.61 -6.80 6.68
CA ASP A 126 -3.19 -5.48 6.98
C ASP A 126 -4.70 -5.59 7.19
N PHE A 127 -5.39 -6.38 6.36
CA PHE A 127 -6.82 -6.68 6.54
C PHE A 127 -7.10 -7.36 7.88
N LEU A 128 -6.17 -8.17 8.37
CA LEU A 128 -6.24 -8.87 9.65
C LEU A 128 -5.68 -8.05 10.83
N GLU A 129 -5.07 -6.89 10.57
CA GLU A 129 -4.45 -6.02 11.58
C GLU A 129 -3.40 -6.75 12.43
N LEU A 130 -2.58 -7.56 11.76
CA LEU A 130 -1.49 -8.33 12.37
C LEU A 130 -0.24 -7.46 12.51
N ASP A 131 0.54 -7.71 13.56
CA ASP A 131 1.86 -7.11 13.76
C ASP A 131 2.97 -7.84 12.95
N ASN A 132 4.22 -7.41 13.12
CA ASN A 132 5.36 -7.95 12.37
C ASN A 132 5.72 -9.41 12.63
N ARG A 133 5.04 -10.12 13.55
CA ARG A 133 5.09 -11.60 13.56
C ARG A 133 4.52 -12.20 12.27
N ALA A 134 3.74 -11.41 11.52
CA ALA A 134 3.18 -11.76 10.22
C ALA A 134 3.92 -11.14 9.01
N ARG A 135 5.04 -10.44 9.22
CA ARG A 135 5.83 -9.86 8.12
C ARG A 135 6.32 -10.96 7.19
N MET A 136 6.16 -10.75 5.87
CA MET A 136 6.48 -11.79 4.88
C MET A 136 7.98 -11.91 4.64
N ASN A 137 8.65 -10.78 4.40
CA ASN A 137 10.09 -10.74 4.15
C ASN A 137 10.72 -9.53 4.87
N ILE A 138 11.90 -9.75 5.44
CA ILE A 138 12.82 -8.71 5.89
C ILE A 138 14.01 -8.75 4.91
N PRO A 139 14.14 -7.78 4.00
CA PRO A 139 15.23 -7.75 3.04
C PRO A 139 16.60 -7.91 3.70
N SER A 140 17.53 -8.58 3.00
CA SER A 140 18.90 -8.82 3.47
C SER A 140 19.03 -9.71 4.72
N THR A 141 18.02 -10.53 5.04
CA THR A 141 18.09 -11.54 6.10
C THR A 141 17.90 -12.96 5.58
N LEU A 142 18.35 -13.97 6.34
CA LEU A 142 18.22 -15.38 5.99
C LEU A 142 17.43 -16.13 7.07
N GLY A 143 16.74 -17.20 6.67
CA GLY A 143 16.17 -18.18 7.58
C GLY A 143 14.74 -17.91 8.03
N GLU A 144 14.29 -16.65 8.16
CA GLU A 144 12.98 -16.31 8.76
C GLU A 144 11.89 -15.82 7.78
N ASN A 145 12.26 -15.59 6.53
CA ASN A 145 11.36 -15.03 5.52
C ASN A 145 10.47 -16.09 4.85
N TRP A 146 9.37 -15.66 4.24
CA TRP A 146 8.46 -16.48 3.41
C TRP A 146 7.73 -17.59 4.17
N LYS A 147 7.58 -17.42 5.49
CA LYS A 147 6.97 -18.41 6.38
C LYS A 147 5.54 -18.06 6.82
N TRP A 148 5.10 -16.81 6.68
CA TRP A 148 3.76 -16.43 7.12
C TRP A 148 2.70 -17.20 6.34
N ARG A 149 1.71 -17.71 7.07
CA ARG A 149 0.57 -18.45 6.53
C ARG A 149 -0.69 -18.00 7.23
N LEU A 150 -1.72 -17.75 6.43
CA LEU A 150 -3.07 -17.55 6.89
C LEU A 150 -3.59 -18.82 7.57
N LYS A 151 -4.18 -18.69 8.76
CA LYS A 151 -4.88 -19.79 9.43
C LYS A 151 -6.34 -19.83 8.95
N GLY A 152 -6.91 -21.03 8.88
CA GLY A 152 -8.25 -21.22 8.32
C GLY A 152 -9.37 -20.50 9.09
N ASP A 153 -9.16 -20.26 10.39
CA ASP A 153 -10.10 -19.58 11.29
C ASP A 153 -9.98 -18.04 11.25
N GLU A 154 -8.99 -17.48 10.55
CA GLU A 154 -8.81 -16.03 10.42
C GLU A 154 -9.72 -15.41 9.33
N LEU A 155 -10.25 -16.24 8.41
CA LEU A 155 -11.20 -15.81 7.37
C LEU A 155 -12.65 -15.79 7.89
N SER A 156 -12.93 -14.87 8.81
CA SER A 156 -14.27 -14.72 9.37
C SER A 156 -15.27 -14.06 8.39
N ASP A 157 -16.56 -14.34 8.56
CA ASP A 157 -17.64 -13.65 7.84
C ASP A 157 -17.65 -12.13 8.10
N GLU A 158 -17.12 -11.69 9.25
CA GLU A 158 -16.94 -10.27 9.53
C GLU A 158 -15.88 -9.65 8.61
N LEU A 159 -14.73 -10.32 8.43
CA LEU A 159 -13.67 -9.86 7.54
C LEU A 159 -14.16 -9.77 6.10
N VAL A 160 -14.84 -10.81 5.60
CA VAL A 160 -15.41 -10.83 4.25
C VAL A 160 -16.38 -9.65 4.04
N ARG A 161 -17.24 -9.37 5.03
CA ARG A 161 -18.16 -8.23 4.97
C ARG A 161 -17.42 -6.90 4.95
N LYS A 162 -16.41 -6.71 5.81
CA LYS A 162 -15.59 -5.48 5.84
C LYS A 162 -14.91 -5.22 4.50
N ILE A 163 -14.29 -6.24 3.90
CA ILE A 163 -13.64 -6.15 2.58
C ILE A 163 -14.67 -5.80 1.49
N LYS A 164 -15.86 -6.40 1.54
CA LYS A 164 -16.93 -6.07 0.59
C LYS A 164 -17.42 -4.62 0.75
N GLU A 165 -17.63 -4.16 1.98
CA GLU A 165 -18.15 -2.82 2.27
C GLU A 165 -17.20 -1.71 1.81
N ILE A 166 -15.90 -1.82 2.12
CA ILE A 166 -14.89 -0.86 1.66
C ILE A 166 -14.79 -0.83 0.12
N THR A 167 -14.89 -2.00 -0.51
CA THR A 167 -14.82 -2.14 -1.97
C THR A 167 -16.01 -1.45 -2.64
N ILE A 168 -17.24 -1.69 -2.14
CA ILE A 168 -18.46 -1.00 -2.59
C ILE A 168 -18.38 0.51 -2.35
N LYS A 169 -17.95 0.93 -1.15
CA LYS A 169 -17.86 2.36 -0.76
C LYS A 169 -17.04 3.18 -1.75
N TYR A 170 -15.97 2.61 -2.29
CA TYR A 170 -15.06 3.29 -3.23
C TYR A 170 -15.24 2.85 -4.68
N SER A 171 -16.30 2.10 -5.00
CA SER A 171 -16.64 1.64 -6.36
C SER A 171 -15.49 0.88 -7.05
N ARG A 172 -14.87 -0.05 -6.31
CA ARG A 172 -13.85 -0.97 -6.82
C ARG A 172 -14.38 -2.39 -6.96
#